data_AF-A0A7K6QYB0-F1
#
_entry.id   AF-A0A7K6QYB0-F1
#
_cell.length_a   1.000
_cell.length_b   1.000
_cell.length_c   1.000
_cell.angle_alpha   90.00
_cell.angle_beta   90.00
_cell.angle_gamma   90.00
#
_symmetry.space_group_name_H-M   'P 1'
#
loop_
_entity.id
_entity.type
_entity.pdbx_description
1 polymer ?
#
loop_
_entity_poly.entity_id
_entity_poly.type
_entity_poly.pdbx_seq_one_letter_code
_entity_poly.pdbx_strand_id
1 'polypeptide(L)'
;QDVMESCQLLWTSPSFSRCHHRVDPEPYVRLCERDACACTPGTDCHCPTFLDYARSCAHHGLLLEGWPEESSCRPRCPVGMEYKECVSPCAKTCQSLNINEVCHGQCVDGCSCP
;
A
#
# COMPACT_ATOMS: atom_id res chain seq x y z
N GLN A 1 3.82 19.69 -5.62
CA GLN A 1 4.64 18.58 -6.12
C GLN A 1 3.98 18.09 -7.39
N ASP A 2 4.76 17.82 -8.42
CA ASP A 2 4.23 17.26 -9.66
C ASP A 2 3.94 15.77 -9.43
N VAL A 3 2.68 15.36 -9.57
CA VAL A 3 2.24 13.97 -9.39
C VAL A 3 2.95 13.05 -10.39
N MET A 4 3.33 13.58 -11.57
CA MET A 4 4.09 12.85 -12.58
C MET A 4 5.48 12.45 -12.07
N GLU A 5 6.18 13.35 -11.38
CA GLU A 5 7.50 13.07 -10.81
C GLU A 5 7.42 12.05 -9.68
N SER A 6 6.33 12.04 -8.92
CA SER A 6 6.11 11.06 -7.84
C SER A 6 6.11 9.63 -8.35
N CYS A 7 5.67 9.35 -9.59
CA CYS A 7 5.65 7.99 -10.15
C CYS A 7 7.03 7.32 -10.17
N GLN A 8 8.11 8.09 -10.27
CA GLN A 8 9.49 7.59 -10.23
C GLN A 8 9.91 7.04 -8.87
N LEU A 9 9.14 7.30 -7.80
CA LEU A 9 9.39 6.70 -6.49
C LEU A 9 9.26 5.17 -6.53
N LEU A 10 8.45 4.59 -7.41
CA LEU A 10 8.41 3.13 -7.58
C LEU A 10 9.78 2.53 -7.95
N TRP A 11 10.65 3.31 -8.59
CA TRP A 11 12.03 2.92 -8.89
C TRP A 11 13.03 3.35 -7.81
N THR A 12 12.88 4.56 -7.27
CA THR A 12 13.92 5.21 -6.46
C THR A 12 13.75 5.04 -4.96
N SER A 13 12.54 4.71 -4.49
CA SER A 13 12.25 4.47 -3.07
C SER A 13 12.99 3.22 -2.55
N PRO A 14 13.69 3.32 -1.41
CA PRO A 14 14.23 2.17 -0.71
C PRO A 14 13.17 1.12 -0.40
N SER A 15 11.98 1.52 0.04
CA SER A 15 10.88 0.61 0.33
C SER A 15 10.47 -0.21 -0.91
N PHE A 16 10.20 0.44 -2.05
CA PHE A 16 9.79 -0.26 -3.28
C PHE A 16 10.90 -1.13 -3.89
N SER A 17 12.16 -0.73 -3.73
CA SER A 17 13.31 -1.46 -4.28
C SER A 17 13.45 -2.89 -3.77
N ARG A 18 12.96 -3.17 -2.55
CA ARG A 18 12.97 -4.51 -1.95
C ARG A 18 12.19 -5.53 -2.77
N CYS A 19 11.26 -5.08 -3.61
CA CYS A 19 10.37 -5.95 -4.39
C CYS A 19 10.71 -6.07 -5.87
N HIS A 20 11.61 -5.23 -6.42
CA HIS A 20 11.93 -5.23 -7.86
C HIS A 20 12.36 -6.59 -8.40
N HIS A 21 12.99 -7.42 -7.57
CA HIS A 21 13.42 -8.77 -7.95
C HIS A 21 12.26 -9.78 -8.09
N ARG A 22 11.04 -9.43 -7.66
CA ARG A 22 9.82 -10.25 -7.77
C ARG A 22 8.76 -9.62 -8.66
N VAL A 23 8.60 -8.31 -8.58
CA VAL A 23 7.60 -7.55 -9.33
C VAL A 23 8.30 -6.45 -10.10
N ASP A 24 8.14 -6.45 -11.42
CA ASP A 24 8.64 -5.37 -12.29
C ASP A 24 7.86 -4.08 -12.00
N PRO A 25 8.50 -2.98 -11.58
CA PRO A 25 7.82 -1.72 -11.32
C PRO A 25 7.42 -0.96 -12.60
N GLU A 26 8.01 -1.26 -13.76
CA GLU A 26 7.80 -0.54 -15.01
C GLU A 26 6.30 -0.43 -15.44
N PRO A 27 5.48 -1.50 -15.37
CA PRO A 27 4.06 -1.40 -15.69
C PRO A 27 3.29 -0.48 -14.73
N TYR A 28 3.68 -0.44 -13.46
CA TYR A 28 3.06 0.40 -12.44
C TYR A 28 3.47 1.86 -12.59
N VAL A 29 4.72 2.13 -12.99
CA VAL A 29 5.16 3.49 -13.33
C VAL A 29 4.33 4.04 -14.49
N ARG A 30 4.20 3.29 -15.59
CA ARG A 30 3.37 3.72 -16.74
C ARG A 30 1.90 3.90 -16.39
N LEU A 31 1.37 3.07 -15.49
CA LEU A 31 0.01 3.22 -14.95
C LEU A 31 -0.13 4.52 -14.16
N CYS A 32 0.81 4.79 -13.24
CA CYS A 32 0.85 6.00 -12.45
C CYS A 32 0.93 7.25 -13.32
N GLU A 33 1.83 7.29 -14.31
CA GLU A 33 2.01 8.43 -15.20
C GLU A 33 0.73 8.72 -16.02
N ARG A 34 0.06 7.66 -16.48
CA ARG A 34 -1.22 7.80 -17.18
C ARG A 34 -2.31 8.37 -16.27
N ASP A 35 -2.39 7.90 -15.03
CA ASP A 35 -3.40 8.35 -14.07
C ASP A 35 -3.09 9.78 -13.57
N ALA A 36 -1.81 10.14 -13.46
CA ALA A 36 -1.34 11.49 -13.15
C ALA A 36 -1.78 12.51 -14.20
N CYS A 37 -1.81 12.15 -15.50
CA CYS A 37 -2.30 13.02 -16.57
C CYS A 37 -3.77 13.46 -16.40
N ALA A 38 -4.60 12.59 -15.82
CA ALA A 38 -6.03 12.87 -15.58
C ALA A 38 -6.27 13.43 -14.16
N CYS A 39 -5.21 13.64 -13.39
CA CYS A 39 -5.31 13.98 -11.98
C CYS A 39 -5.73 15.43 -11.77
N THR A 40 -6.59 15.65 -10.77
CA THR A 40 -6.92 17.01 -10.32
C THR A 40 -5.76 17.57 -9.48
N PRO A 41 -5.37 18.83 -9.65
CA PRO A 41 -4.34 19.42 -8.80
C PRO A 41 -4.68 19.30 -7.31
N GLY A 42 -3.73 18.81 -6.51
CA GLY A 42 -3.90 18.63 -5.06
C GLY A 42 -4.57 17.31 -4.63
N THR A 43 -4.78 16.36 -5.56
CA THR A 43 -5.17 14.99 -5.21
C THR A 43 -4.02 14.01 -5.40
N ASP A 44 -3.84 13.07 -4.46
CA ASP A 44 -2.77 12.08 -4.50
C ASP A 44 -3.10 10.88 -5.43
N CYS A 45 -3.24 11.16 -6.73
CA CYS A 45 -3.68 10.15 -7.71
C CYS A 45 -2.67 9.03 -7.95
N HIS A 46 -1.40 9.21 -7.55
CA HIS A 46 -0.38 8.17 -7.63
C HIS A 46 -0.59 7.06 -6.59
N CYS A 47 -1.23 7.38 -5.45
CA CYS A 47 -1.33 6.47 -4.32
C CYS A 47 -2.07 5.15 -4.57
N PRO A 48 -3.18 5.10 -5.34
CA PRO A 48 -3.81 3.82 -5.70
C PRO A 48 -2.84 2.87 -6.41
N THR A 49 -2.04 3.37 -7.34
CA THR A 49 -1.06 2.56 -8.07
C THR A 49 0.03 2.04 -7.15
N PHE A 50 0.46 2.86 -6.19
CA PHE A 50 1.50 2.49 -5.21
C PHE A 50 1.00 1.43 -4.24
N LEU A 51 -0.26 1.56 -3.81
CA LEU A 51 -0.96 0.58 -2.99
C LEU A 51 -1.08 -0.77 -3.71
N ASP A 52 -1.43 -0.75 -5.00
CA ASP A 52 -1.53 -1.97 -5.80
C ASP A 52 -0.15 -2.63 -6.02
N TYR A 53 0.91 -1.85 -6.21
CA TYR A 53 2.27 -2.36 -6.27
C TYR A 53 2.67 -3.02 -4.93
N ALA A 54 2.41 -2.34 -3.80
CA ALA A 54 2.69 -2.90 -2.47
C ALA A 54 1.92 -4.20 -2.21
N ARG A 55 0.66 -4.30 -2.67
CA ARG A 55 -0.14 -5.54 -2.62
C ARG A 55 0.44 -6.67 -3.45
N SER A 56 0.90 -6.36 -4.66
CA SER A 56 1.57 -7.34 -5.52
C SER A 56 2.84 -7.89 -4.85
N CYS A 57 3.60 -7.03 -4.17
CA CYS A 57 4.76 -7.43 -3.38
C CYS A 57 4.38 -8.30 -2.17
N ALA A 58 3.33 -7.94 -1.44
CA ALA A 58 2.82 -8.70 -0.31
C ALA A 58 2.37 -10.11 -0.72
N HIS A 59 1.80 -10.28 -1.92
CA HIS A 59 1.45 -11.59 -2.47
C HIS A 59 2.68 -12.51 -2.68
N HIS A 60 3.86 -11.92 -2.86
CA HIS A 60 5.14 -12.62 -2.91
C HIS A 60 5.82 -12.74 -1.53
N GLY A 61 5.12 -12.38 -0.45
CA GLY A 61 5.64 -12.41 0.92
C GLY A 61 6.55 -11.24 1.29
N LEU A 62 6.59 -10.17 0.47
CA LEU A 62 7.41 -8.99 0.71
C LEU A 62 6.55 -7.82 1.18
N LEU A 63 6.58 -7.55 2.49
CA LEU A 63 5.92 -6.39 3.08
C LEU A 63 6.81 -5.15 2.94
N LEU A 64 6.25 -4.09 2.35
CA LEU A 64 6.96 -2.84 2.08
C LEU A 64 6.76 -1.82 3.21
N GLU A 65 7.26 -2.10 4.39
CA GLU A 65 7.10 -1.20 5.56
C GLU A 65 7.59 0.23 5.27
N GLY A 66 6.74 1.24 5.54
CA GLY A 66 7.10 2.66 5.41
C GLY A 66 6.92 3.26 4.01
N TRP A 67 6.38 2.49 3.06
CA TRP A 67 6.08 2.99 1.72
C TRP A 67 5.10 4.19 1.70
N PRO A 68 4.07 4.28 2.57
CA PRO A 68 3.15 5.43 2.56
C PRO A 68 3.86 6.74 2.90
N GLU A 69 4.73 6.73 3.91
CA GLU A 69 5.52 7.90 4.32
C GLU A 69 6.49 8.32 3.21
N GLU A 70 7.23 7.37 2.63
CA GLU A 70 8.18 7.64 1.54
C GLU A 70 7.52 8.18 0.27
N SER A 71 6.28 7.76 0.00
CA SER A 71 5.50 8.19 -1.16
C SER A 71 4.57 9.37 -0.92
N SER A 72 4.59 9.92 0.31
CA SER A 72 3.64 10.95 0.77
C SER A 72 2.18 10.54 0.52
N CYS A 73 1.90 9.25 0.61
CA CYS A 73 0.58 8.68 0.43
C CYS A 73 -0.14 8.50 1.75
N ARG A 74 -1.44 8.77 1.75
CA ARG A 74 -2.31 8.52 2.89
C ARG A 74 -3.49 7.65 2.49
N PRO A 75 -3.36 6.32 2.54
CA PRO A 75 -4.49 5.41 2.33
C PRO A 75 -5.65 5.79 3.26
N ARG A 76 -6.87 5.86 2.71
CA ARG A 76 -8.04 6.31 3.46
C ARG A 76 -8.59 5.20 4.33
N CYS A 77 -8.81 5.50 5.61
CA CYS A 77 -9.44 4.60 6.57
C CYS A 77 -10.70 5.22 7.19
N PRO A 78 -11.64 4.39 7.67
CA PRO A 78 -12.75 4.86 8.50
C PRO A 78 -12.26 5.63 9.74
N VAL A 79 -13.11 6.49 10.28
CA VAL A 79 -12.81 7.27 11.48
C VAL A 79 -12.43 6.33 12.64
N GLY A 80 -11.31 6.62 13.31
CA GLY A 80 -10.80 5.83 14.43
C GLY A 80 -9.97 4.61 14.05
N MET A 81 -9.62 4.46 12.77
CA MET A 81 -8.73 3.40 12.28
C MET A 81 -7.53 3.98 11.54
N GLU A 82 -6.44 3.21 11.55
CA GLU A 82 -5.19 3.53 10.89
C GLU A 82 -4.86 2.49 9.83
N TYR A 83 -4.34 2.96 8.69
CA TYR A 83 -3.77 2.06 7.70
C TYR A 83 -2.51 1.40 8.25
N LYS A 84 -2.36 0.10 8.01
CA LYS A 84 -1.14 -0.67 8.24
C LYS A 84 -0.89 -1.57 7.02
N GLU A 85 0.38 -1.79 6.71
CA GLU A 85 0.83 -2.65 5.62
C GLU A 85 0.64 -4.14 5.93
N CYS A 86 0.41 -4.48 7.20
CA CYS A 86 0.22 -5.85 7.67
C CYS A 86 -0.84 -5.87 8.78
N VAL A 87 -2.08 -6.13 8.39
CA VAL A 87 -3.22 -6.37 9.28
C VAL A 87 -3.59 -7.84 9.22
N SER A 88 -3.88 -8.43 10.38
CA SER A 88 -4.41 -9.79 10.44
C SER A 88 -5.73 -9.85 9.66
N PRO A 89 -5.91 -10.82 8.74
CA PRO A 89 -7.21 -11.03 8.09
C PRO A 89 -8.29 -11.46 9.10
N CYS A 90 -7.87 -11.88 10.29
CA CYS A 90 -8.73 -12.29 11.39
C CYS A 90 -9.03 -11.08 12.28
N ALA A 91 -10.12 -10.37 11.97
CA ALA A 91 -10.53 -9.19 12.72
C ALA A 91 -11.00 -9.56 14.13
N LYS A 92 -10.31 -9.03 15.15
CA LYS A 92 -10.76 -9.13 16.54
C LYS A 92 -11.94 -8.20 16.76
N THR A 93 -13.00 -8.72 17.36
CA THR A 93 -14.14 -7.94 17.82
C THR A 93 -14.36 -8.20 19.31
N CYS A 94 -15.16 -7.36 19.98
CA CYS A 94 -15.51 -7.57 21.40
C CYS A 94 -16.15 -8.94 21.67
N GLN A 95 -16.70 -9.60 20.64
CA GLN A 95 -17.33 -10.93 20.73
C GLN A 95 -16.38 -12.07 20.32
N SER A 96 -15.20 -11.75 19.77
CA SER A 96 -14.31 -12.73 19.15
C SER A 96 -12.85 -12.39 19.42
N LEU A 97 -12.49 -12.31 20.70
CA LEU A 97 -11.15 -11.97 21.16
C LEU A 97 -10.10 -13.04 20.80
N ASN A 98 -10.52 -14.31 20.76
CA ASN A 98 -9.66 -15.46 20.46
C ASN A 98 -9.77 -15.94 18.99
N ILE A 99 -10.27 -15.10 18.07
CA ILE A 99 -10.46 -15.49 16.66
C ILE A 99 -9.18 -16.03 16.00
N ASN A 100 -8.01 -15.58 16.44
CA ASN A 100 -6.71 -16.02 15.94
C ASN A 100 -6.35 -17.48 16.29
N GLU A 101 -7.08 -18.15 17.18
CA GLU A 101 -6.91 -19.59 17.46
C GLU A 101 -7.55 -20.47 16.39
N VAL A 102 -8.50 -19.92 15.63
CA VAL A 102 -9.30 -20.65 14.63
C VAL A 102 -9.06 -20.11 13.22
N CYS A 103 -8.78 -18.81 13.10
CA CYS A 103 -8.47 -18.14 11.86
C CYS A 103 -6.96 -17.93 11.76
N HIS A 104 -6.39 -18.41 10.66
CA HIS A 104 -5.01 -18.17 10.27
C HIS A 104 -4.98 -17.66 8.84
N GLY A 105 -4.13 -16.68 8.60
CA GLY A 105 -3.92 -16.15 7.26
C GLY A 105 -2.68 -15.28 7.22
N GLN A 106 -2.12 -15.14 6.02
CA GLN A 106 -1.06 -14.16 5.78
C GLN A 106 -1.66 -12.76 5.96
N CYS A 107 -0.91 -11.86 6.59
CA CYS A 107 -1.41 -10.50 6.76
C CYS A 107 -1.57 -9.80 5.41
N VAL A 108 -2.51 -8.88 5.37
CA VAL A 108 -2.85 -8.06 4.21
C VAL A 108 -2.80 -6.59 4.61
N ASP A 109 -2.58 -5.70 3.67
CA ASP A 109 -2.73 -4.28 3.95
C ASP A 109 -4.19 -3.96 4.32
N GLY A 110 -4.38 -2.97 5.18
CA GLY A 110 -5.73 -2.57 5.53
C GLY A 110 -5.79 -1.58 6.67
N CYS A 111 -7.03 -1.27 7.07
CA CYS A 111 -7.30 -0.43 8.22
C CYS A 111 -7.44 -1.29 9.46
N SER A 112 -6.79 -0.87 10.54
CA SER A 112 -6.85 -1.53 11.84
C SER A 112 -7.09 -0.50 12.94
N CYS A 113 -7.64 -0.95 14.07
CA CYS A 113 -7.67 -0.11 15.26
C CYS A 113 -6.23 0.19 15.72
N PRO A 114 -5.97 1.41 16.27
CA PRO A 114 -4.68 1.76 16.85
C PRO A 114 -4.21 0.79 17.94
#